data_AF-A0A925T4K0-F1
#
_entry.id   AF-A0A925T4K0-F1
#
_cell.length_a   1.000
_cell.length_b   1.000
_cell.length_c   1.000
_cell.angle_alpha   90.00
_cell.angle_beta   90.00
_cell.angle_gamma   90.00
#
_symmetry.space_group_name_H-M   'P 1'
#
loop_
_entity.id
_entity.type
_entity.pdbx_description
1 polymer ?
#
loop_
_entity_poly.entity_id
_entity_poly.type
_entity_poly.pdbx_seq_one_letter_code
_entity_poly.pdbx_strand_id
1 'polypeptide(L)'
;MNKALICGLTAALLVTGACSSASTPPAAKTTATPPPATAAATQPTAPAADTAGAQDFTLVNATGVEIDKVYIAPHSSDDWEEDILGQDTLPDGQKVDIKFNRAEKAALWDLRVEDSKENSIEWENLNLLEISKLTLHYKDGKATAVAE
;
A
#
# COMPACT_ATOMS: atom_id res chain seq x y z
N MET A 1 11.19 41.53 6.36
CA MET A 1 12.11 41.46 5.21
C MET A 1 11.34 40.86 4.06
N ASN A 2 11.25 41.65 2.99
CA ASN A 2 10.29 41.51 1.91
C ASN A 2 11.08 41.09 0.68
N LYS A 3 10.56 40.17 -0.13
CA LYS A 3 10.87 39.97 -1.56
C LYS A 3 10.08 38.74 -2.05
N ALA A 4 9.46 38.67 -3.21
CA ALA A 4 8.95 39.64 -4.18
C ALA A 4 8.17 38.77 -5.20
N LEU A 5 7.04 39.29 -5.70
CA LEU A 5 6.37 38.79 -6.91
C LEU A 5 7.34 38.72 -8.08
N ILE A 6 7.23 37.68 -8.93
CA ILE A 6 7.52 37.79 -10.36
C ILE A 6 6.47 37.00 -11.14
N CYS A 7 5.65 37.74 -11.88
CA CYS A 7 4.73 37.30 -12.92
C CYS A 7 5.32 37.78 -14.26
N GLY A 8 5.36 36.93 -15.28
CA GLY A 8 5.83 37.23 -16.64
C GLY A 8 6.04 35.91 -17.40
N LEU A 9 5.13 35.43 -18.25
CA LEU A 9 4.61 35.91 -19.54
C LEU A 9 5.59 35.69 -20.72
N THR A 10 5.10 34.93 -21.72
CA THR A 10 5.56 34.74 -23.12
C THR A 10 6.79 33.83 -23.33
N ALA A 11 6.95 33.01 -24.39
CA ALA A 11 6.30 32.93 -25.70
C ALA A 11 6.37 31.49 -26.27
N ALA A 12 5.50 31.24 -27.25
CA ALA A 12 5.28 30.00 -27.97
C ALA A 12 6.46 29.52 -28.85
N LEU A 13 6.49 28.21 -29.13
CA LEU A 13 6.94 27.71 -30.44
C LEU A 13 6.07 26.52 -30.89
N LEU A 14 5.48 26.68 -32.07
CA LEU A 14 4.65 25.73 -32.80
C LEU A 14 5.52 24.62 -33.42
N VAL A 15 5.10 23.36 -33.26
CA VAL A 15 5.37 22.32 -34.26
C VAL A 15 4.04 21.74 -34.72
N THR A 16 3.71 22.09 -35.95
CA THR A 16 2.61 21.55 -36.74
C THR A 16 2.99 20.18 -37.30
N GLY A 17 2.11 19.19 -37.12
CA GLY A 17 2.19 17.90 -37.79
C GLY A 17 0.81 17.23 -37.81
N ALA A 18 0.04 17.53 -38.87
CA ALA A 18 -1.14 16.76 -39.30
C ALA A 18 -0.69 15.37 -39.84
N CYS A 19 -1.47 14.30 -39.93
CA CYS A 19 -2.85 14.18 -40.39
C CYS A 19 -3.52 12.89 -39.88
N SER A 20 -4.80 13.02 -39.51
CA SER A 20 -5.97 12.20 -39.85
C SER A 20 -5.94 10.66 -39.78
N SER A 21 -6.79 10.11 -38.91
CA SER A 21 -7.97 9.27 -39.23
C SER A 21 -8.69 8.89 -37.92
N ALA A 22 -9.99 8.67 -37.80
CA ALA A 22 -11.20 9.08 -38.50
C ALA A 22 -12.35 8.63 -37.55
N SER A 23 -13.44 9.39 -37.55
CA SER A 23 -14.52 9.31 -36.56
C SER A 23 -15.57 8.23 -36.83
N THR A 24 -16.25 7.89 -35.73
CA THR A 24 -17.67 7.52 -35.57
C THR A 24 -18.15 6.08 -35.84
N PRO A 25 -19.19 5.65 -35.09
CA PRO A 25 -19.54 4.26 -34.78
C PRO A 25 -20.58 3.68 -35.75
N PRO A 26 -20.91 2.40 -35.58
CA PRO A 26 -22.26 1.94 -35.81
C PRO A 26 -22.93 1.56 -34.48
N ALA A 27 -23.97 2.33 -34.11
CA ALA A 27 -25.08 1.75 -33.38
C ALA A 27 -25.82 0.80 -34.33
N ALA A 28 -25.77 -0.51 -34.04
CA ALA A 28 -26.69 -1.47 -34.62
C ALA A 28 -27.38 -2.23 -33.48
N LYS A 29 -28.64 -1.83 -33.21
CA LYS A 29 -29.64 -2.70 -32.60
C LYS A 29 -29.84 -3.88 -33.55
N THR A 30 -29.76 -5.12 -33.05
CA THR A 30 -30.75 -6.17 -33.34
C THR A 30 -30.47 -7.49 -32.62
N THR A 31 -31.56 -8.00 -32.02
CA THR A 31 -31.94 -9.42 -31.85
C THR A 31 -31.09 -10.32 -30.96
N ALA A 32 -31.65 -10.50 -29.76
CA ALA A 32 -31.59 -11.75 -29.02
C ALA A 32 -31.97 -12.96 -29.91
N THR A 33 -31.18 -14.02 -29.82
CA THR A 33 -31.59 -15.40 -30.04
C THR A 33 -30.73 -16.27 -29.12
N PRO A 34 -31.27 -16.83 -28.03
CA PRO A 34 -30.51 -17.74 -27.18
C PRO A 34 -30.41 -19.12 -27.85
N PRO A 35 -29.22 -19.74 -27.96
CA PRO A 35 -29.15 -21.19 -28.13
C PRO A 35 -29.60 -21.86 -26.81
N PRO A 36 -30.42 -22.93 -26.88
CA PRO A 36 -30.83 -23.65 -25.68
C PRO A 36 -29.67 -24.50 -25.14
N ALA A 37 -29.63 -24.54 -23.81
CA ALA A 37 -28.79 -25.30 -22.91
C ALA A 37 -28.18 -26.61 -23.44
N THR A 38 -26.91 -26.88 -23.08
CA THR A 38 -26.56 -27.87 -22.04
C THR A 38 -25.05 -28.11 -22.06
N ALA A 39 -24.34 -27.55 -21.07
CA ALA A 39 -23.17 -28.15 -20.44
C ALA A 39 -22.85 -27.31 -19.19
N ALA A 40 -23.45 -27.68 -18.06
CA ALA A 40 -23.04 -27.21 -16.76
C ALA A 40 -21.63 -27.75 -16.47
N ALA A 41 -20.61 -26.95 -16.74
CA ALA A 41 -19.31 -27.14 -16.12
C ALA A 41 -19.37 -26.46 -14.75
N THR A 42 -19.80 -27.21 -13.74
CA THR A 42 -19.69 -26.82 -12.34
C THR A 42 -18.21 -26.75 -12.02
N GLN A 43 -17.62 -25.56 -12.11
CA GLN A 43 -16.27 -25.33 -11.63
C GLN A 43 -16.36 -25.29 -10.09
N PRO A 44 -15.73 -26.22 -9.35
CA PRO A 44 -15.52 -25.99 -7.93
C PRO A 44 -14.53 -24.83 -7.85
N THR A 45 -15.04 -23.62 -7.59
CA THR A 45 -14.20 -22.54 -7.08
C THR A 45 -13.72 -23.00 -5.72
N ALA A 46 -12.55 -23.64 -5.70
CA ALA A 46 -11.85 -23.96 -4.47
C ALA A 46 -11.70 -22.66 -3.66
N PRO A 47 -11.87 -22.68 -2.33
CA PRO A 47 -11.46 -21.55 -1.53
C PRO A 47 -9.97 -21.35 -1.81
N ALA A 48 -9.59 -20.16 -2.27
CA ALA A 48 -8.21 -19.73 -2.15
C ALA A 48 -7.93 -19.76 -0.65
N ALA A 49 -7.30 -20.84 -0.19
CA ALA A 49 -6.59 -20.81 1.06
C ALA A 49 -5.45 -19.82 0.81
N ASP A 50 -5.73 -18.55 1.08
CA ASP A 50 -4.72 -17.60 1.51
C ASP A 50 -4.00 -18.36 2.63
N THR A 51 -2.86 -18.93 2.27
CA THR A 51 -1.93 -19.46 3.24
C THR A 51 -1.44 -18.21 3.91
N ALA A 52 -2.16 -17.79 4.95
CA ALA A 52 -1.71 -16.75 5.85
C ALA A 52 -0.24 -17.07 6.10
N GLY A 53 0.63 -16.13 5.75
CA GLY A 53 2.04 -16.28 6.09
C GLY A 53 2.05 -16.62 7.58
N ALA A 54 2.94 -17.50 8.03
CA ALA A 54 3.02 -17.84 9.45
C ALA A 54 3.33 -16.63 10.37
N GLN A 55 3.34 -15.42 9.80
CA GLN A 55 3.75 -14.15 10.31
C GLN A 55 2.76 -13.03 9.88
N ASP A 56 1.50 -13.37 9.57
CA ASP A 56 0.48 -12.33 9.36
C ASP A 56 0.13 -11.69 10.71
N PHE A 57 0.15 -10.35 10.78
CA PHE A 57 -0.15 -9.61 12.00
C PHE A 57 -0.98 -8.36 11.71
N THR A 58 -1.76 -7.92 12.70
CA THR A 58 -2.48 -6.65 12.64
C THR A 58 -1.60 -5.53 13.18
N LEU A 59 -1.31 -4.52 12.35
CA LEU A 59 -0.63 -3.31 12.76
C LEU A 59 -1.64 -2.27 13.21
N VAL A 60 -1.47 -1.72 14.41
CA VAL A 60 -2.33 -0.66 14.98
C VAL A 60 -1.49 0.61 15.16
N ASN A 61 -1.96 1.71 14.60
CA ASN A 61 -1.35 3.01 14.81
C ASN A 61 -1.93 3.67 16.07
N ALA A 62 -1.12 3.82 17.11
CA ALA A 62 -1.44 4.61 18.31
C ALA A 62 -0.30 5.61 18.62
N THR A 63 0.30 6.15 17.55
CA THR A 63 1.40 7.11 17.61
C THR A 63 0.94 8.57 17.74
N GLY A 64 -0.35 8.85 17.49
CA GLY A 64 -0.89 10.20 17.49
C GLY A 64 -0.71 10.98 16.17
N VAL A 65 -0.14 10.35 15.14
CA VAL A 65 0.05 10.93 13.80
C VAL A 65 -0.43 9.98 12.71
N GLU A 66 -0.73 10.49 11.52
CA GLU A 66 -1.02 9.65 10.35
C GLU A 66 0.28 9.09 9.78
N ILE A 67 0.29 7.78 9.53
CA ILE A 67 1.42 7.07 8.92
C ILE A 67 1.12 6.94 7.42
N ASP A 68 2.02 7.46 6.59
CA ASP A 68 1.89 7.40 5.14
C ASP A 68 2.54 6.13 4.57
N LYS A 69 3.64 5.67 5.18
CA LYS A 69 4.37 4.48 4.72
C LYS A 69 4.89 3.66 5.88
N VAL A 70 4.93 2.34 5.68
CA VAL A 70 5.46 1.37 6.64
C VAL A 70 6.45 0.48 5.93
N TYR A 71 7.68 0.46 6.44
CA TYR A 71 8.75 -0.39 5.96
C TYR A 71 9.13 -1.39 7.06
N ILE A 72 9.62 -2.54 6.64
CA ILE A 72 10.13 -3.58 7.53
C ILE A 72 11.45 -4.11 6.98
N ALA A 73 12.33 -4.52 7.87
CA ALA A 73 13.58 -5.18 7.54
C ALA A 73 13.84 -6.29 8.55
N PRO A 74 14.50 -7.40 8.17
CA PRO A 74 15.04 -8.33 9.15
C PRO A 74 16.00 -7.59 10.08
N HIS A 75 15.97 -7.83 11.39
CA HIS A 75 16.85 -7.15 12.34
C HIS A 75 18.35 -7.35 12.06
N SER A 76 18.71 -8.39 11.30
CA SER A 76 20.08 -8.66 10.85
C SER A 76 20.45 -7.96 9.54
N SER A 77 19.57 -7.15 8.96
CA SER A 77 19.72 -6.49 7.66
C SER A 77 19.37 -5.01 7.76
N ASP A 78 20.20 -4.17 7.15
CA ASP A 78 19.92 -2.73 6.99
C ASP A 78 19.15 -2.41 5.69
N ASP A 79 18.84 -3.45 4.90
CA ASP A 79 18.07 -3.31 3.67
C ASP A 79 16.58 -3.26 3.99
N TRP A 80 16.01 -2.05 3.93
CA TRP A 80 14.58 -1.82 4.08
C TRP A 80 13.81 -2.29 2.86
N GLU A 81 12.76 -3.06 3.10
CA GLU A 81 11.91 -3.59 2.05
C GLU A 81 10.95 -2.54 1.47
N GLU A 82 10.14 -2.93 0.48
CA GLU A 82 9.06 -2.08 -0.04
C GLU A 82 8.00 -1.73 1.02
N ASP A 83 7.37 -0.58 0.81
CA ASP A 83 6.26 -0.10 1.64
C ASP A 83 5.09 -1.09 1.64
N ILE A 84 4.65 -1.44 2.84
CA ILE A 84 3.59 -2.44 3.07
C ILE A 84 2.20 -1.81 2.92
N LEU A 85 2.04 -0.50 3.11
CA LEU A 85 0.76 0.20 2.93
C LEU A 85 0.46 0.46 1.44
N GLY A 86 1.50 0.68 0.64
CA GLY A 86 1.41 0.85 -0.81
C GLY A 86 0.84 2.20 -1.21
N GLN A 87 -0.48 2.27 -1.41
CA GLN A 87 -1.19 3.53 -1.71
C GLN A 87 -2.11 3.99 -0.57
N ASP A 88 -2.29 3.15 0.44
CA ASP A 88 -3.11 3.46 1.62
C ASP A 88 -2.30 4.22 2.67
N THR A 89 -2.99 4.93 3.56
CA THR A 89 -2.41 5.54 4.76
C THR A 89 -3.06 4.94 6.00
N LEU A 90 -2.36 5.02 7.13
CA LEU A 90 -2.83 4.51 8.42
C LEU A 90 -2.98 5.67 9.43
N PRO A 91 -4.16 6.30 9.52
CA PRO A 91 -4.45 7.34 10.51
C PRO A 91 -4.33 6.82 11.95
N ASP A 92 -4.17 7.75 12.89
CA ASP A 92 -4.15 7.44 14.32
C ASP A 92 -5.44 6.72 14.77
N GLY A 93 -5.27 5.70 15.61
CA GLY A 93 -6.34 4.84 16.10
C GLY A 93 -6.83 3.79 15.09
N GLN A 94 -6.34 3.80 13.85
CA GLN A 94 -6.69 2.78 12.86
C GLN A 94 -5.73 1.59 12.87
N LYS A 95 -6.18 0.51 12.22
CA LYS A 95 -5.43 -0.73 12.11
C LYS A 95 -5.51 -1.30 10.70
N VAL A 96 -4.46 -1.99 10.30
CA VAL A 96 -4.35 -2.67 9.01
C VAL A 96 -3.85 -4.10 9.24
N ASP A 97 -4.37 -5.04 8.46
CA ASP A 97 -3.94 -6.43 8.50
C ASP A 97 -2.80 -6.62 7.49
N ILE A 98 -1.61 -6.90 8.01
CA ILE A 98 -0.40 -7.08 7.21
C ILE A 98 -0.27 -8.56 6.86
N LYS A 99 -0.32 -8.86 5.56
CA LYS A 99 -0.06 -10.20 5.02
C LYS A 99 1.41 -10.36 4.67
N PHE A 100 2.09 -11.26 5.36
CA PHE A 100 3.52 -11.46 5.24
C PHE A 100 3.83 -12.51 4.17
N ASN A 101 3.72 -12.12 2.90
CA ASN A 101 3.92 -13.01 1.76
C ASN A 101 5.40 -13.15 1.35
N ARG A 102 6.34 -12.99 2.29
CA ARG A 102 7.79 -12.99 1.99
C ARG A 102 8.40 -14.38 2.17
N ALA A 103 9.40 -14.71 1.35
CA ALA A 103 10.16 -15.96 1.47
C ALA A 103 11.13 -15.95 2.67
N GLU A 104 11.49 -14.75 3.13
CA GLU A 104 12.37 -14.49 4.26
C GLU A 104 11.74 -14.97 5.58
N LYS A 105 12.48 -15.77 6.33
CA LYS A 105 12.07 -16.25 7.66
C LYS A 105 13.05 -15.74 8.70
N ALA A 106 12.84 -14.51 9.16
CA ALA A 106 13.54 -13.96 10.31
C ALA A 106 12.64 -14.01 11.54
N ALA A 107 13.22 -14.25 12.71
CA ALA A 107 12.48 -14.16 13.97
C ALA A 107 12.31 -12.71 14.42
N LEU A 108 13.38 -11.92 14.29
CA LEU A 108 13.42 -10.52 14.70
C LEU A 108 13.37 -9.62 13.46
N TRP A 109 12.56 -8.60 13.57
CA TRP A 109 12.33 -7.61 12.52
C TRP A 109 12.37 -6.21 13.11
N ASP A 110 12.78 -5.29 12.27
CA ASP A 110 12.72 -3.87 12.54
C ASP A 110 11.64 -3.26 11.66
N LEU A 111 10.91 -2.30 12.22
CA LEU A 111 9.80 -1.61 11.58
C LEU A 111 10.08 -0.13 11.58
N ARG A 112 9.94 0.49 10.41
CA ARG A 112 10.07 1.93 10.22
C ARG A 112 8.77 2.48 9.66
N VAL A 113 8.30 3.59 10.21
CA VAL A 113 7.16 4.32 9.66
C VAL A 113 7.60 5.70 9.21
N GLU A 114 6.98 6.21 8.16
CA GLU A 114 7.13 7.60 7.71
C GLU A 114 5.79 8.30 7.76
N ASP A 115 5.78 9.53 8.30
CA ASP A 115 4.62 10.40 8.29
C ASP A 115 4.58 11.28 7.02
N SER A 116 3.49 12.03 6.85
CA SER A 116 3.30 12.96 5.73
C SER A 116 4.31 14.13 5.67
N LYS A 117 5.21 14.24 6.66
CA LYS A 117 6.27 15.25 6.75
C LYS A 117 7.66 14.64 6.59
N GLU A 118 7.74 13.39 6.14
CA GLU A 118 8.99 12.63 5.98
C GLU A 118 9.75 12.42 7.31
N ASN A 119 9.06 12.47 8.46
CA ASN A 119 9.66 12.04 9.73
C ASN A 119 9.58 10.52 9.82
N SER A 120 10.74 9.90 10.05
CA SER A 120 10.83 8.46 10.27
C SER A 120 10.90 8.11 11.75
N ILE A 121 10.13 7.10 12.17
CA ILE A 121 10.21 6.51 13.51
C ILE A 121 10.47 5.03 13.34
N GLU A 122 11.42 4.50 14.10
CA GLU A 122 11.91 3.14 13.98
C GLU A 122 11.66 2.37 15.29
N TRP A 123 11.25 1.11 15.15
CA TRP A 123 11.07 0.14 16.22
C TRP A 123 11.92 -1.08 15.89
N GLU A 124 12.86 -1.39 16.77
CA GLU A 124 13.80 -2.48 16.56
C GLU A 124 13.43 -3.70 17.41
N ASN A 125 13.95 -4.87 17.02
CA ASN A 125 13.89 -6.12 17.79
C ASN A 125 12.46 -6.60 18.07
N LEU A 126 11.60 -6.57 17.04
CA LEU A 126 10.22 -7.03 17.09
C LEU A 126 10.13 -8.50 16.66
N ASN A 127 9.55 -9.35 17.51
CA ASN A 127 9.32 -10.75 17.15
C ASN A 127 7.99 -10.92 16.40
N LEU A 128 8.01 -10.74 15.08
CA LEU A 128 6.79 -10.81 14.27
C LEU A 128 6.23 -12.24 14.12
N LEU A 129 7.04 -13.28 14.36
CA LEU A 129 6.61 -14.68 14.26
C LEU A 129 5.70 -15.13 15.41
N GLU A 130 5.83 -14.49 16.56
CA GLU A 130 5.10 -14.89 17.78
C GLU A 130 3.93 -13.96 18.08
N ILE A 131 3.75 -12.88 17.32
CA ILE A 131 2.76 -11.85 17.61
C ILE A 131 1.68 -11.87 16.55
N SER A 132 0.45 -11.68 16.99
CA SER A 132 -0.72 -11.56 16.14
C SER A 132 -1.12 -10.11 15.90
N LYS A 133 -0.73 -9.21 16.83
CA LYS A 133 -1.07 -7.81 16.80
C LYS A 133 0.09 -6.98 17.34
N LEU A 134 0.41 -5.91 16.62
CA LEU A 134 1.46 -4.97 16.97
C LEU A 134 0.84 -3.57 17.06
N THR A 135 0.86 -2.98 18.24
CA THR A 135 0.39 -1.61 18.47
C THR A 135 1.58 -0.68 18.64
N LEU A 136 1.72 0.27 17.71
CA LEU A 136 2.77 1.27 17.74
C LEU A 136 2.37 2.45 18.61
N HIS A 137 3.27 2.87 19.48
CA HIS A 137 3.10 4.04 20.33
C HIS A 137 4.31 4.97 20.20
N TYR A 138 4.03 6.26 20.10
CA TYR A 138 5.05 7.29 20.11
C TYR A 138 4.65 8.39 21.08
N LYS A 139 5.45 8.59 22.13
CA LYS A 139 5.17 9.59 23.16
C LYS A 139 6.45 10.18 23.71
N ASP A 140 6.48 11.51 23.86
CA ASP A 140 7.61 12.24 24.43
C ASP A 140 8.96 11.96 23.72
N GLY A 141 8.93 11.75 22.40
CA GLY A 141 10.11 11.40 21.60
C GLY A 141 10.56 9.95 21.73
N LYS A 142 9.74 9.09 22.37
CA LYS A 142 10.05 7.68 22.59
C LYS A 142 9.12 6.79 21.77
N ALA A 143 9.73 5.98 20.90
CA ALA A 143 9.07 4.89 20.21
C ALA A 143 8.94 3.67 21.14
N THR A 144 7.72 3.15 21.27
CA THR A 144 7.42 1.92 22.01
C THR A 144 6.41 1.11 21.23
N ALA A 145 6.45 -0.22 21.32
CA ALA A 145 5.45 -1.08 20.70
C ALA A 145 4.91 -2.07 21.73
N VAL A 146 3.64 -2.40 21.61
CA VAL A 146 2.98 -3.44 22.39
C VAL A 146 2.65 -4.56 21.41
N ALA A 147 3.21 -5.74 21.66
CA ALA A 147 2.97 -6.92 20.87
C ALA A 147 2.12 -7.92 21.65
N GLU A 148 1.12 -8.51 21.00
CA GLU A 148 0.11 -9.40 21.58
C GLU A 148 -0.06 -10.72 20.82
#